data_AF-A0A5W4PD00-F1
#
_entry.id   AF-A0A5W4PD00-F1
#
_cell.length_a   1.000
_cell.length_b   1.000
_cell.length_c   1.000
_cell.angle_alpha   90.00
_cell.angle_beta   90.00
_cell.angle_gamma   90.00
#
_symmetry.space_group_name_H-M   'P 1'
#
loop_
_entity.id
_entity.type
_entity.pdbx_description
1 polymer ?
#
loop_
_entity_poly.entity_id
_entity_poly.type
_entity_poly.pdbx_seq_one_letter_code
_entity_poly.pdbx_strand_id
1 'polypeptide(L)'
;DQIRIGGKALPWADRALFAELMLGWELRSYQEALASDALVLMDRGMPDVVGYLTLCGLPVPAHFETAAKTYPYNKRVFLAPYWDAIFTQDTERKQDRQEAEAVRDQRLWHRIEGVI
;
A
#
# COMPACT_ATOMS: atom_id res chain seq x y z
N ASP A 1 -14.80 -1.75 8.64
CA ASP A 1 -14.85 -2.36 9.99
C ASP A 1 -14.37 -1.49 11.13
N GLN A 2 -13.16 -0.92 11.05
CA GLN A 2 -12.57 -0.16 12.17
C GLN A 2 -13.48 0.98 12.69
N ILE A 3 -14.11 1.77 11.81
CA ILE A 3 -15.09 2.79 12.21
C ILE A 3 -16.28 2.17 12.98
N ARG A 4 -16.86 1.09 12.45
CA ARG A 4 -18.05 0.44 12.98
C ARG A 4 -17.80 -0.18 14.37
N ILE A 5 -16.59 -0.66 14.63
CA ILE A 5 -16.21 -1.27 15.92
C ILE A 5 -15.55 -0.28 16.88
N GLY A 6 -15.43 1.01 16.52
CA GLY A 6 -14.74 2.02 17.33
C GLY A 6 -13.22 1.80 17.42
N GLY A 7 -12.64 1.07 16.47
CA GLY A 7 -11.21 0.79 16.39
C GLY A 7 -10.39 1.99 15.92
N LYS A 8 -9.12 2.02 16.30
CA LYS A 8 -8.22 3.16 16.04
C LYS A 8 -7.39 3.02 14.77
N ALA A 9 -7.35 1.84 14.16
CA ALA A 9 -6.56 1.56 12.97
C ALA A 9 -7.19 2.20 11.73
N LEU A 10 -7.10 3.52 11.64
CA LEU A 10 -7.66 4.36 10.59
C LEU A 10 -6.58 5.32 10.10
N PRO A 11 -6.54 5.65 8.80
CA PRO A 11 -5.46 6.49 8.23
C PRO A 11 -5.46 7.94 8.75
N TRP A 12 -6.53 8.36 9.43
CA TRP A 12 -6.64 9.67 10.09
C TRP A 12 -6.57 9.60 11.63
N ALA A 13 -6.52 8.41 12.23
CA ALA A 13 -6.49 8.26 13.69
C ALA A 13 -5.16 7.68 14.17
N ASP A 14 -4.79 6.48 13.69
CA ASP A 14 -3.52 5.83 14.00
C ASP A 14 -2.97 5.21 12.72
N ARG A 15 -2.05 5.95 12.09
CA ARG A 15 -1.45 5.59 10.80
C ARG A 15 -0.53 4.38 10.91
N ALA A 16 0.15 4.20 12.04
CA ALA A 16 1.05 3.07 12.27
C ALA A 16 0.24 1.78 12.45
N LEU A 17 -0.79 1.82 13.30
CA LEU A 17 -1.68 0.68 13.49
C LEU A 17 -2.46 0.35 12.20
N PHE A 18 -2.85 1.36 11.44
CA PHE A 18 -3.46 1.15 10.12
C PHE A 18 -2.51 0.43 9.16
N ALA A 19 -1.22 0.79 9.13
CA ALA A 19 -0.22 0.11 8.31
C ALA A 19 -0.03 -1.36 8.72
N GLU A 20 -0.05 -1.69 10.01
CA GLU A 20 -0.01 -3.08 10.48
C GLU A 20 -1.21 -3.89 9.98
N LEU A 21 -2.41 -3.30 10.00
CA LEU A 21 -3.58 -3.96 9.42
C LEU A 21 -3.42 -4.16 7.91
N MET A 22 -2.94 -3.15 7.18
CA MET A 22 -2.67 -3.28 5.74
C MET A 22 -1.71 -4.44 5.49
N LEU A 23 -0.59 -4.51 6.23
CA LEU A 23 0.37 -5.61 6.09
C LEU A 23 -0.27 -6.98 6.32
N GLY A 24 -1.09 -7.12 7.37
CA GLY A 24 -1.82 -8.37 7.64
C GLY A 24 -2.77 -8.77 6.50
N TRP A 25 -3.46 -7.80 5.89
CA TRP A 25 -4.32 -8.04 4.74
C TRP A 25 -3.52 -8.44 3.50
N GLU A 26 -2.37 -7.81 3.23
CA GLU A 26 -1.53 -8.17 2.10
C GLU A 26 -0.94 -9.58 2.24
N LEU A 27 -0.46 -9.94 3.43
CA LEU A 27 0.06 -11.28 3.71
C LEU A 27 -1.01 -12.36 3.48
N ARG A 28 -2.22 -12.11 3.96
CA ARG A 28 -3.36 -13.01 3.73
C ARG A 28 -3.68 -13.13 2.23
N SER A 29 -3.79 -12.00 1.54
CA SER A 29 -4.14 -11.97 0.10
C SER A 29 -3.09 -12.67 -0.75
N TYR A 30 -1.81 -12.52 -0.40
CA TYR A 30 -0.71 -13.23 -1.04
C TYR A 30 -0.81 -14.75 -0.84
N GLN A 31 -1.13 -15.22 0.37
CA GLN A 31 -1.34 -16.65 0.64
C GLN A 31 -2.53 -17.21 -0.12
N GLU A 32 -3.64 -16.48 -0.18
CA GLU A 32 -4.81 -16.86 -0.97
C GLU A 32 -4.47 -16.94 -2.47
N ALA A 33 -3.66 -16.01 -2.98
CA ALA A 33 -3.19 -16.03 -4.36
C ALA A 33 -2.30 -17.25 -4.65
N LEU A 34 -1.38 -17.60 -3.74
CA LEU A 34 -0.54 -18.80 -3.88
C LEU A 34 -1.33 -20.12 -3.87
N ALA A 35 -2.49 -20.14 -3.22
CA ALA A 35 -3.36 -21.31 -3.19
C ALA A 35 -4.22 -21.44 -4.48
N SER A 36 -4.14 -20.47 -5.39
CA SER A 36 -4.87 -20.49 -6.66
C SER A 36 -4.00 -21.04 -7.79
N ASP A 37 -4.58 -21.90 -8.62
CA ASP A 37 -3.95 -22.35 -9.87
C ASP A 37 -4.13 -21.36 -11.03
N ALA A 38 -4.82 -20.23 -10.79
CA ALA A 38 -5.10 -19.21 -11.79
C ALA A 38 -4.08 -18.06 -11.76
N LEU A 39 -4.01 -17.30 -12.85
CA LEU A 39 -3.31 -16.02 -12.85
C LEU A 39 -4.05 -15.03 -11.94
N VAL A 40 -3.38 -14.57 -10.88
CA VAL A 40 -3.92 -13.57 -9.96
C VAL A 40 -3.27 -12.22 -10.25
N LEU A 41 -4.10 -11.20 -10.49
CA LEU A 41 -3.68 -9.80 -10.53
C LEU A 41 -4.00 -9.17 -9.18
N MET A 42 -2.99 -8.59 -8.52
CA MET A 42 -3.16 -7.87 -7.26
C MET A 42 -3.14 -6.37 -7.54
N ASP A 43 -4.20 -5.68 -7.11
CA ASP A 43 -4.25 -4.23 -7.07
C ASP A 43 -3.72 -3.78 -5.71
N ARG A 44 -2.49 -3.23 -5.71
CA ARG A 44 -1.63 -3.00 -4.53
C ARG A 44 -0.97 -4.27 -3.97
N GLY A 45 -0.08 -4.07 -3.00
CA GLY A 45 0.74 -5.11 -2.40
C GLY A 45 1.57 -4.60 -1.23
N MET A 46 2.37 -5.47 -0.59
CA MET A 46 3.29 -5.07 0.49
C MET A 46 4.18 -3.85 0.17
N PRO A 47 4.71 -3.68 -1.06
CA PRO A 47 5.35 -2.43 -1.49
C PRO A 47 4.55 -1.15 -1.22
N ASP A 48 3.24 -1.18 -1.44
CA ASP A 48 2.34 -0.03 -1.21
C ASP A 48 2.27 0.34 0.27
N VAL A 49 2.32 -0.66 1.17
CA VAL A 49 2.31 -0.44 2.62
C VAL A 49 3.60 0.26 3.09
N VAL A 50 4.74 -0.14 2.53
CA VAL A 50 6.05 0.50 2.79
C VAL A 50 6.06 1.95 2.24
N GLY A 51 5.50 2.13 1.04
CA GLY A 51 5.30 3.45 0.43
C GLY A 51 4.41 4.35 1.28
N TYR A 52 3.32 3.81 1.83
CA TYR A 52 2.40 4.53 2.72
C TYR A 52 3.07 5.01 4.01
N LEU A 53 3.82 4.14 4.70
CA LEU A 53 4.57 4.53 5.90
C LEU A 53 5.54 5.68 5.59
N THR A 54 6.23 5.56 4.46
CA THR A 54 7.15 6.60 3.98
C THR A 54 6.44 7.92 3.72
N LEU A 55 5.33 7.90 2.98
CA LEU A 55 4.54 9.08 2.66
C LEU A 55 4.05 9.77 3.93
N CYS A 56 3.68 8.99 4.94
CA CYS A 56 3.24 9.48 6.24
C CYS A 56 4.38 10.03 7.12
N GLY A 57 5.64 9.97 6.66
CA GLY A 57 6.81 10.34 7.44
C GLY A 57 7.08 9.42 8.63
N LEU A 58 6.56 8.19 8.59
CA LEU A 58 6.73 7.18 9.62
C LEU A 58 7.96 6.31 9.33
N PRO A 59 8.68 5.83 10.36
CA PRO A 59 9.71 4.82 10.17
C PRO A 59 9.08 3.55 9.60
N VAL A 60 9.83 2.83 8.76
CA VAL A 60 9.43 1.51 8.28
C VAL A 60 10.02 0.47 9.24
N PRO A 61 9.19 -0.25 10.02
CA PRO A 61 9.70 -1.28 10.91
C PRO A 61 10.31 -2.45 10.11
N ALA A 62 11.33 -3.10 10.68
CA ALA A 62 12.09 -4.14 9.98
C ALA A 62 11.24 -5.32 9.48
N HIS A 63 10.12 -5.63 10.16
CA HIS A 63 9.23 -6.71 9.73
C HIS A 63 8.45 -6.40 8.45
N PHE A 64 8.20 -5.12 8.12
CA PHE A 64 7.60 -4.75 6.84
C PHE A 64 8.56 -5.02 5.68
N GLU A 65 9.84 -4.64 5.83
CA GLU A 65 10.86 -4.95 4.82
C GLU A 65 11.08 -6.45 4.70
N THR A 66 11.09 -7.17 5.82
CA THR A 66 11.24 -8.63 5.85
C THR A 66 10.08 -9.30 5.13
N ALA A 67 8.84 -8.87 5.39
CA ALA A 67 7.66 -9.41 4.72
C ALA A 67 7.76 -9.21 3.21
N ALA A 68 8.04 -7.98 2.75
CA ALA A 68 8.09 -7.69 1.33
C ALA A 68 9.23 -8.44 0.59
N LYS A 69 10.36 -8.71 1.26
CA LYS A 69 11.43 -9.59 0.72
C LYS A 69 11.08 -11.08 0.74
N THR A 70 10.28 -11.53 1.71
CA THR A 70 9.91 -12.95 1.89
C THR A 70 8.80 -13.37 0.93
N TYR A 71 7.94 -12.43 0.53
CA TYR A 71 6.78 -12.67 -0.31
C TYR A 71 6.87 -11.82 -1.60
N PRO A 72 7.79 -12.17 -2.51
CA PRO A 72 8.08 -11.35 -3.69
C PRO A 72 6.95 -11.42 -4.72
N TYR A 73 6.65 -10.27 -5.33
CA TYR A 73 5.73 -10.17 -6.45
C TYR A 73 6.47 -10.43 -7.78
N ASN A 74 5.73 -10.46 -8.89
CA ASN A 74 6.35 -10.56 -10.20
C ASN A 74 7.22 -9.31 -10.48
N LYS A 75 8.41 -9.51 -11.07
CA LYS A 75 9.29 -8.41 -11.48
C LYS A 75 8.67 -7.48 -12.52
N ARG A 76 7.68 -7.98 -13.29
CA ARG A 76 6.89 -7.18 -14.21
C ARG A 76 5.63 -6.71 -13.49
N VAL A 77 5.60 -5.43 -13.17
CA VAL A 77 4.46 -4.76 -12.56
C VAL A 77 3.86 -3.74 -13.52
N PHE A 78 2.58 -3.44 -13.34
CA PHE A 78 1.94 -2.31 -13.97
C PHE A 78 1.93 -1.15 -12.98
N LEU A 79 2.50 -0.01 -13.38
CA LEU A 79 2.45 1.22 -12.60
C LEU A 79 1.51 2.20 -13.30
N ALA A 80 0.37 2.49 -12.67
CA ALA A 80 -0.57 3.46 -13.20
C ALA A 80 -0.06 4.89 -12.94
N PRO A 81 0.04 5.76 -13.96
CA PRO A 81 0.36 7.17 -13.72
C PRO A 81 -0.83 7.87 -13.06
N TYR A 82 -0.55 8.96 -12.34
CA TYR A 82 -1.61 9.87 -11.90
C TYR A 82 -2.38 10.34 -13.13
N TRP A 83 -3.71 10.30 -13.01
CA TRP A 83 -4.61 10.58 -14.11
C TRP A 83 -5.55 11.70 -13.71
N ASP A 84 -5.17 12.92 -14.12
CA ASP A 84 -5.88 14.14 -13.79
C ASP A 84 -7.36 14.11 -14.23
N ALA A 85 -7.64 13.55 -15.41
CA ALA A 85 -9.00 13.52 -15.97
C ALA A 85 -10.01 12.67 -15.17
N ILE A 86 -9.54 11.79 -14.27
CA ILE A 86 -10.40 11.02 -13.35
C ILE A 86 -10.23 11.43 -11.89
N PHE A 87 -9.39 12.45 -11.63
CA PHE A 87 -9.23 13.02 -10.32
C PHE A 87 -10.34 14.04 -10.06
N THR A 88 -11.15 13.72 -9.07
CA THR A 88 -12.16 14.62 -8.51
C THR A 88 -12.06 14.51 -7.01
N GLN A 89 -12.08 15.66 -6.32
CA GLN A 89 -12.22 15.68 -4.88
C GLN A 89 -13.67 15.37 -4.54
N ASP A 90 -13.89 14.24 -3.87
CA ASP A 90 -15.20 13.82 -3.39
C ASP A 90 -15.16 13.55 -1.88
N THR A 91 -16.29 13.14 -1.31
CA THR A 91 -16.41 12.89 0.13
C THR A 91 -15.63 11.67 0.62
N GLU A 92 -15.22 10.78 -0.28
CA GLU A 92 -14.46 9.56 0.03
C GLU A 92 -12.95 9.80 -0.10
N ARG A 93 -12.53 10.60 -1.09
CA ARG A 93 -11.13 10.97 -1.35
C ARG A 93 -10.68 12.08 -0.41
N LYS A 94 -9.96 11.66 0.62
CA LYS A 94 -9.37 12.58 1.62
C LYS A 94 -8.04 13.19 1.19
N GLN A 95 -7.35 12.59 0.23
CA GLN A 95 -6.09 13.12 -0.31
C GLN A 95 -6.36 14.29 -1.22
N ASP A 96 -5.52 15.32 -1.16
CA ASP A 96 -5.57 16.40 -2.14
C ASP A 96 -4.86 16.01 -3.45
N ARG A 97 -4.97 16.88 -4.46
CA ARG A 97 -4.37 16.64 -5.78
C ARG A 97 -2.84 16.49 -5.69
N GLN A 98 -2.17 17.27 -4.85
CA GLN A 98 -0.70 17.21 -4.73
C GLN A 98 -0.27 15.90 -4.06
N GLU A 99 -0.99 15.47 -3.02
CA GLU A 99 -0.75 14.19 -2.37
C GLU A 99 -0.96 13.02 -3.34
N ALA A 100 -2.03 13.05 -4.13
CA ALA A 100 -2.31 12.02 -5.14
C ALA A 100 -1.22 11.95 -6.24
N GLU A 101 -0.68 13.10 -6.65
CA GLU A 101 0.44 13.17 -7.58
C GLU A 101 1.77 12.66 -6.97
N ALA A 102 2.00 12.93 -5.68
CA ALA A 102 3.20 12.56 -4.94
C ALA A 102 3.26 11.06 -4.61
N VAL A 103 2.13 10.42 -4.31
CA VAL A 103 2.02 8.96 -4.15
C VAL A 103 2.53 8.21 -5.39
N ARG A 104 2.42 8.84 -6.57
CA ARG A 104 2.87 8.30 -7.85
C ARG A 104 4.33 8.66 -8.19
N ASP A 105 5.04 9.43 -7.38
CA ASP A 105 6.43 9.79 -7.67
C ASP A 105 7.34 8.54 -7.65
N GLN A 106 8.03 8.31 -8.76
CA GLN A 106 8.96 7.23 -9.03
C GLN A 106 10.09 7.14 -7.97
N ARG A 107 10.38 8.23 -7.24
CA ARG A 107 11.32 8.23 -6.11
C ARG A 107 10.90 7.35 -4.93
N LEU A 108 9.60 7.19 -4.68
CA LEU A 108 9.11 6.23 -3.68
C LEU A 108 9.36 4.80 -4.15
N TRP A 109 9.17 4.53 -5.44
CA TRP A 109 9.40 3.22 -6.05
C TRP A 109 10.88 2.82 -6.14
N HIS A 110 11.80 3.74 -6.43
CA HIS A 110 13.25 3.45 -6.42
C HIS A 110 13.80 3.07 -5.04
N ARG A 111 13.16 3.53 -3.95
CA ARG A 111 13.47 3.05 -2.60
C ARG A 111 12.88 1.67 -2.29
N ILE A 112 11.81 1.30 -3.00
CA ILE A 112 11.16 0.00 -2.93
C ILE A 112 11.86 -1.02 -3.85
N GLU A 113 12.65 -0.61 -4.86
CA GLU A 113 13.46 -1.52 -5.70
C GLU A 113 14.48 -2.38 -4.91
N GLY A 114 14.79 -2.02 -3.66
CA GLY A 114 15.54 -2.89 -2.74
C GLY A 114 14.70 -4.00 -2.08
N VAL A 115 13.42 -4.09 -2.44
CA VAL A 115 12.37 -4.88 -1.78
C VAL A 115 11.51 -5.69 -2.78
N ILE A 116 11.44 -5.30 -4.08
CA ILE A 116 10.78 -6.06 -5.16
C ILE A 116 11.78 -6.99 -5.88
#